data_AF-A0A7S0N1U8-F1
#
_entry.id   AF-A0A7S0N1U8-F1
#
_cell.length_a   1.000
_cell.length_b   1.000
_cell.length_c   1.000
_cell.angle_alpha   90.00
_cell.angle_beta   90.00
_cell.angle_gamma   90.00
#
_symmetry.space_group_name_H-M   'P 1'
#
loop_
_entity.id
_entity.type
_entity.pdbx_description
1 polymer ?
#
loop_
_entity_poly.entity_id
_entity_poly.type
_entity_poly.pdbx_seq_one_letter_code
_entity_poly.pdbx_strand_id
1 'polypeptide(L)'
;RRRVAEAWAARRISNLEYLMELNAMAGRSFNDLTQYPVVPWVLSDYSSPALNLDDPASFRDLARPMGAQSPAQEDRLKARFQAWCDEEVPAFHYGTHYSTAGYVLWYLLRLEPFTTLAVHLQDGHFDCPDRLFLSIADTYRNCTTAMNDVKELIPEFYCLPDFLVNANGCDLGVTQSRGPAGDVQLPPWAKGSVQEFIRLHRLALESEHVSSRLHLWIDLVFGYRQRGPAAEEATNVFYFLTYEDAVDIDAIQDPVARRSMEAQIADYGQTPRQLFRAPHP
;
A
#
# COMPACT_ATOMS: atom_id res chain seq x y z
N ARG A 1 -7.10 -21.24 4.32
CA ARG A 1 -6.56 -20.55 5.52
C ARG A 1 -5.57 -21.44 6.28
N ARG A 2 -5.99 -22.33 7.19
CA ARG A 2 -5.06 -23.11 8.07
C ARG A 2 -3.94 -23.89 7.34
N ARG A 3 -4.27 -24.60 6.26
CA ARG A 3 -3.27 -25.38 5.49
C ARG A 3 -2.18 -24.52 4.84
N VAL A 4 -2.51 -23.29 4.44
CA VAL A 4 -1.56 -22.38 3.78
C VAL A 4 -0.64 -21.73 4.81
N ALA A 5 -1.18 -21.32 5.96
CA ALA A 5 -0.38 -20.86 7.10
C ALA A 5 0.61 -21.94 7.60
N GLU A 6 0.18 -23.19 7.68
CA GLU A 6 1.05 -24.33 8.03
C GLU A 6 2.10 -24.64 6.95
N ALA A 7 1.84 -24.31 5.68
CA ALA A 7 2.83 -24.43 4.61
C ALA A 7 3.89 -23.32 4.72
N TRP A 8 3.45 -22.09 4.97
CA TRP A 8 4.32 -20.93 5.17
C TRP A 8 5.21 -21.08 6.39
N ALA A 9 4.64 -21.43 7.55
CA ALA A 9 5.40 -21.67 8.77
C ALA A 9 6.43 -22.81 8.63
N ALA A 10 6.12 -23.82 7.80
CA ALA A 10 7.03 -24.91 7.46
C ALA A 10 7.99 -24.58 6.30
N ARG A 11 8.01 -23.32 5.82
CA ARG A 11 8.83 -22.83 4.69
C ARG A 11 8.64 -23.62 3.39
N ARG A 12 7.45 -24.19 3.19
CA ARG A 12 7.06 -24.87 1.94
C ARG A 12 6.58 -23.90 0.87
N ILE A 13 6.26 -22.67 1.26
CA ILE A 13 5.94 -21.54 0.38
C ILE A 13 6.67 -20.31 0.89
N SER A 14 7.00 -19.39 -0.03
CA SER A 14 7.71 -18.15 0.25
C SER A 14 6.80 -17.12 0.94
N ASN A 15 7.39 -16.05 1.48
CA ASN A 15 6.65 -14.92 2.04
C ASN A 15 5.74 -14.28 0.97
N LEU A 16 6.26 -14.03 -0.24
CA LEU A 16 5.42 -13.48 -1.31
C LEU A 16 4.27 -14.42 -1.69
N GLU A 17 4.54 -15.72 -1.86
CA GLU A 17 3.48 -16.69 -2.19
C GLU A 17 2.40 -16.69 -1.12
N TYR A 18 2.80 -16.64 0.16
CA TYR A 18 1.85 -16.57 1.25
C TYR A 18 1.01 -15.29 1.23
N LEU A 19 1.63 -14.13 0.99
CA LEU A 19 0.93 -12.86 0.85
C LEU A 19 -0.07 -12.88 -0.31
N MET A 20 0.29 -13.49 -1.45
CA MET A 20 -0.61 -13.60 -2.60
C MET A 20 -1.82 -14.50 -2.30
N GLU A 21 -1.61 -15.61 -1.59
CA GLU A 21 -2.69 -16.49 -1.12
C GLU A 21 -3.63 -15.77 -0.14
N LEU A 22 -3.08 -14.98 0.78
CA LEU A 22 -3.90 -14.17 1.70
C LEU A 22 -4.71 -13.11 0.97
N ASN A 23 -4.09 -12.40 0.02
CA ASN A 23 -4.79 -11.45 -0.84
C ASN A 23 -5.97 -12.11 -1.58
N ALA A 24 -5.74 -13.24 -2.24
CA ALA A 24 -6.78 -13.97 -2.95
C ALA A 24 -7.92 -14.42 -2.01
N MET A 25 -7.58 -14.95 -0.82
CA MET A 25 -8.58 -15.34 0.19
C MET A 25 -9.37 -14.15 0.75
N ALA A 26 -8.81 -12.95 0.69
CA ALA A 26 -9.44 -11.70 1.15
C ALA A 26 -10.23 -10.98 0.03
N GLY A 27 -10.41 -11.63 -1.13
CA GLY A 27 -11.19 -11.11 -2.25
C GLY A 27 -10.39 -10.23 -3.23
N ARG A 28 -9.06 -10.14 -3.07
CA ARG A 28 -8.21 -9.31 -3.91
C ARG A 28 -7.88 -10.00 -5.23
N SER A 29 -7.80 -9.21 -6.31
CA SER A 29 -7.45 -9.74 -7.63
C SER A 29 -6.83 -8.68 -8.54
N PHE A 30 -6.08 -9.14 -9.54
CA PHE A 30 -5.55 -8.27 -10.60
C PHE A 30 -6.62 -7.79 -11.59
N ASN A 31 -7.82 -8.39 -11.56
CA ASN A 31 -8.92 -8.05 -12.47
C ASN A 31 -9.72 -6.82 -12.01
N ASP A 32 -9.59 -6.42 -10.74
CA ASP A 32 -10.28 -5.28 -10.15
C ASP A 32 -9.26 -4.38 -9.45
N LEU A 33 -8.99 -3.21 -10.04
CA LEU A 33 -8.03 -2.24 -9.50
C LEU A 33 -8.46 -1.67 -8.14
N THR A 34 -9.77 -1.64 -7.85
CA THR A 34 -10.29 -1.16 -6.56
C THR A 34 -9.97 -2.14 -5.43
N GLN A 35 -9.72 -3.41 -5.78
CA GLN A 35 -9.39 -4.52 -4.89
C GLN A 35 -8.08 -5.21 -5.30
N TYR A 36 -7.10 -4.42 -5.73
CA TYR A 36 -5.79 -4.93 -6.12
C TYR A 36 -5.03 -5.56 -4.95
N PRO A 37 -4.18 -6.59 -5.18
CA PRO A 37 -3.38 -7.18 -4.12
C PRO A 37 -2.47 -6.15 -3.44
N VAL A 38 -2.38 -6.25 -2.11
CA VAL A 38 -1.57 -5.36 -1.26
C VAL A 38 -0.46 -6.17 -0.61
N VAL A 39 0.75 -5.63 -0.63
CA VAL A 39 1.94 -6.21 0.00
C VAL A 39 2.65 -5.13 0.82
N PRO A 40 3.38 -5.49 1.89
CA PRO A 40 3.98 -4.50 2.77
C PRO A 40 5.14 -3.77 2.08
N TRP A 41 5.39 -2.51 2.41
CA TRP A 41 6.77 -2.00 2.39
C TRP A 41 7.65 -2.91 3.26
N VAL A 42 8.93 -3.12 2.94
CA VAL A 42 9.81 -3.95 3.79
C VAL A 42 11.04 -3.18 4.23
N LEU A 43 11.70 -2.54 3.27
CA LEU A 43 12.86 -1.71 3.53
C LEU A 43 12.43 -0.32 3.98
N SER A 44 13.26 0.30 4.81
CA SER A 44 13.16 1.68 5.26
C SER A 44 14.31 2.57 4.75
N ASP A 45 15.39 1.96 4.28
CA ASP A 45 16.56 2.66 3.74
C ASP A 45 16.53 2.74 2.21
N TYR A 46 16.31 3.95 1.70
CA TYR A 46 16.34 4.28 0.27
C TYR A 46 17.35 5.38 -0.05
N SER A 47 18.25 5.72 0.88
CA SER A 47 19.20 6.82 0.73
C SER A 47 20.66 6.37 0.81
N SER A 48 20.94 5.25 1.46
CA SER A 48 22.31 4.75 1.59
C SER A 48 22.89 4.28 0.25
N PRO A 49 24.23 4.44 0.06
CA PRO A 49 24.94 3.95 -1.12
C PRO A 49 24.98 2.42 -1.23
N ALA A 50 24.79 1.71 -0.11
CA ALA A 50 24.73 0.26 -0.05
C ALA A 50 23.64 -0.15 0.95
N LEU A 51 22.92 -1.23 0.62
CA LEU A 51 21.87 -1.79 1.46
C LEU A 51 22.44 -2.92 2.33
N ASN A 52 22.22 -2.85 3.64
CA ASN A 52 22.65 -3.88 4.58
C ASN A 52 21.45 -4.67 5.13
N LEU A 53 21.18 -5.84 4.57
CA LEU A 53 20.05 -6.68 5.02
C LEU A 53 20.30 -7.38 6.37
N ASP A 54 21.50 -7.27 6.93
CA ASP A 54 21.79 -7.75 8.29
C ASP A 54 21.53 -6.66 9.35
N ASP A 55 21.32 -5.41 8.94
CA ASP A 55 21.00 -4.30 9.84
C ASP A 55 19.47 -4.18 10.02
N PRO A 56 18.94 -4.40 11.24
CA PRO A 56 17.52 -4.18 11.53
C PRO A 56 17.03 -2.77 11.18
N ALA A 57 17.90 -1.76 11.18
CA ALA A 57 17.55 -0.38 10.83
C ALA A 57 17.24 -0.19 9.33
N SER A 58 17.65 -1.13 8.46
CA SER A 58 17.29 -1.12 7.04
C SER A 58 15.86 -1.58 6.77
N PHE A 59 15.17 -2.12 7.79
CA PHE A 59 13.80 -2.60 7.69
C PHE A 59 12.83 -1.62 8.36
N ARG A 60 11.60 -1.57 7.85
CA ARG A 60 10.51 -0.89 8.54
C ARG A 60 9.99 -1.73 9.71
N ASP A 61 9.24 -1.11 10.61
CA ASP A 61 8.50 -1.85 11.63
C ASP A 61 7.20 -2.41 11.04
N LEU A 62 7.16 -3.73 10.82
CA LEU A 62 6.00 -4.47 10.31
C LEU A 62 4.84 -4.53 11.31
N ALA A 63 5.07 -4.25 12.59
CA ALA A 63 4.01 -4.19 13.60
C ALA A 63 3.21 -2.88 13.57
N ARG A 64 3.66 -1.91 12.78
CA ARG A 64 3.09 -0.56 12.68
C ARG A 64 2.58 -0.29 11.25
N PRO A 65 1.45 0.42 11.10
CA PRO A 65 1.02 0.93 9.79
C PRO A 65 1.99 2.01 9.27
N MET A 66 1.91 2.34 7.98
CA MET A 66 2.82 3.29 7.32
C MET A 66 2.81 4.68 7.98
N GLY A 67 1.63 5.20 8.34
CA GLY A 67 1.52 6.50 9.00
C GLY A 67 2.03 6.54 10.44
N ALA A 68 2.35 5.40 11.06
CA ALA A 68 2.77 5.31 12.46
C ALA A 68 4.21 4.78 12.63
N GLN A 69 5.04 4.84 11.58
CA GLN A 69 6.44 4.36 11.63
C GLN A 69 7.34 5.16 12.57
N SER A 70 6.94 6.37 13.01
CA SER A 70 7.65 7.14 14.03
C SER A 70 6.74 7.51 15.21
N PRO A 71 7.27 7.57 16.45
CA PRO A 71 6.48 7.94 17.63
C PRO A 71 5.78 9.30 17.48
N ALA A 72 6.46 10.29 16.90
CA ALA A 72 5.89 11.62 16.71
C ALA A 72 4.66 11.62 15.77
N GLN A 73 4.67 10.80 14.71
CA GLN A 73 3.52 10.66 13.83
C GLN A 73 2.40 9.85 14.49
N GLU A 74 2.74 8.79 15.21
CA GLU A 74 1.80 7.98 15.98
C GLU A 74 1.04 8.84 17.01
N ASP A 75 1.76 9.64 17.80
CA ASP A 75 1.17 10.55 18.79
C ASP A 75 0.24 11.57 18.15
N ARG A 76 0.63 12.12 16.99
CA ARG A 76 -0.20 13.08 16.24
C ARG A 76 -1.49 12.43 15.72
N LEU A 77 -1.42 11.19 15.22
CA LEU A 77 -2.58 10.43 14.77
C LEU A 77 -3.52 10.12 15.93
N LYS A 78 -2.97 9.64 17.06
CA LYS A 78 -3.73 9.36 18.28
C LYS A 78 -4.39 10.61 18.85
N ALA A 79 -3.69 11.74 18.88
CA ALA A 79 -4.26 13.01 19.34
C ALA A 79 -5.43 13.46 18.45
N ARG A 80 -5.31 13.34 17.12
CA ARG A 80 -6.42 13.65 16.20
C ARG A 80 -7.61 12.72 16.40
N PHE A 81 -7.36 11.43 16.59
CA PHE A 81 -8.39 10.43 16.84
C PHE A 81 -9.15 10.72 18.14
N GLN A 82 -8.44 11.05 19.22
CA GLN A 82 -9.01 11.36 20.53
C GLN A 82 -9.78 12.70 20.55
N ALA A 83 -9.32 13.69 19.78
CA ALA A 83 -9.97 14.99 19.66
C ALA A 83 -11.16 14.99 18.68
N TRP A 84 -11.49 13.84 18.09
CA TRP A 84 -12.57 13.72 17.12
C TRP A 84 -13.93 13.99 17.76
N CYS A 85 -14.71 14.91 17.18
CA CYS A 85 -15.97 15.38 17.74
C CYS A 85 -17.13 15.41 16.73
N ASP A 86 -17.00 14.70 15.61
CA ASP A 86 -18.08 14.54 14.64
C ASP A 86 -19.10 13.49 15.12
N GLU A 87 -20.39 13.83 15.10
CA GLU A 87 -21.48 12.95 15.54
C GLU A 87 -21.92 11.96 14.44
N GLU A 88 -21.69 12.29 13.17
CA GLU A 88 -22.11 11.49 12.02
C GLU A 88 -20.99 10.56 11.52
N VAL A 89 -19.74 11.02 11.62
CA VAL A 89 -18.56 10.31 11.13
C VAL A 89 -17.77 9.72 12.30
N PRO A 90 -17.61 8.38 12.41
CA PRO A 90 -16.78 7.76 13.43
C PRO A 90 -15.31 8.24 13.36
N ALA A 91 -14.63 8.27 14.51
CA ALA A 91 -13.22 8.62 14.57
C ALA A 91 -12.35 7.67 13.73
N PHE A 92 -11.33 8.21 13.07
CA PHE A 92 -10.38 7.44 12.27
C PHE A 92 -8.96 8.01 12.33
N HIS A 93 -7.98 7.12 12.17
CA HIS A 93 -6.58 7.50 12.05
C HIS A 93 -6.26 7.96 10.63
N TYR A 94 -6.86 7.38 9.59
CA TYR A 94 -6.51 7.67 8.19
C TYR A 94 -7.75 7.95 7.33
N GLY A 95 -7.78 9.15 6.75
CA GLY A 95 -8.82 9.54 5.78
C GLY A 95 -8.52 9.08 4.35
N THR A 96 -7.29 8.63 4.09
CA THR A 96 -6.89 7.95 2.87
C THR A 96 -6.56 6.49 3.17
N HIS A 97 -6.81 5.62 2.20
CA HIS A 97 -6.55 4.18 2.34
C HIS A 97 -5.16 3.82 1.81
N TYR A 98 -4.56 2.71 2.25
CA TYR A 98 -3.23 2.27 1.76
C TYR A 98 -3.26 1.66 0.36
N SER A 99 -4.45 1.40 -0.20
CA SER A 99 -4.66 0.78 -1.51
C SER A 99 -5.90 1.34 -2.18
N THR A 100 -5.73 1.92 -3.37
CA THR A 100 -6.82 2.43 -4.21
C THR A 100 -6.49 2.15 -5.68
N ALA A 101 -7.49 2.16 -6.56
CA ALA A 101 -7.25 2.03 -8.00
C ALA A 101 -6.32 3.12 -8.53
N GLY A 102 -6.49 4.36 -8.03
CA GLY A 102 -5.61 5.48 -8.36
C GLY A 102 -4.15 5.22 -8.01
N TYR A 103 -3.87 4.55 -6.89
CA TYR A 103 -2.49 4.24 -6.50
C TYR A 103 -1.86 3.12 -7.33
N VAL A 104 -2.66 2.12 -7.73
CA VAL A 104 -2.20 1.08 -8.66
C VAL A 104 -1.82 1.69 -10.00
N LEU A 105 -2.69 2.52 -10.57
CA LEU A 105 -2.42 3.23 -11.83
C LEU A 105 -1.24 4.21 -11.70
N TRP A 106 -1.09 4.85 -10.54
CA TRP A 106 0.02 5.73 -10.25
C TRP A 106 1.37 4.99 -10.21
N TYR A 107 1.43 3.81 -9.58
CA TYR A 107 2.62 2.97 -9.60
C TYR A 107 2.90 2.44 -11.02
N LEU A 108 1.89 1.91 -11.70
CA LEU A 108 2.03 1.20 -12.97
C LEU A 108 1.93 2.10 -14.21
N LEU A 109 1.97 3.43 -14.03
CA LEU A 109 1.79 4.44 -15.09
C LEU A 109 2.61 4.18 -16.36
N ARG A 110 3.77 3.53 -16.24
CA ARG A 110 4.72 3.29 -17.33
C ARG A 110 4.51 1.97 -18.08
N LEU A 111 3.52 1.18 -17.68
CA LEU A 111 3.17 -0.09 -18.31
C LEU A 111 1.77 -0.04 -18.91
N GLU A 112 1.63 -0.50 -20.15
CA GLU A 112 0.32 -0.79 -20.71
C GLU A 112 -0.26 -2.09 -20.11
N PRO A 113 -1.59 -2.20 -19.92
CA PRO A 113 -2.62 -1.21 -20.27
C PRO A 113 -2.84 -0.10 -19.22
N PHE A 114 -2.05 -0.06 -18.15
CA PHE A 114 -2.25 0.88 -17.04
C PHE A 114 -1.97 2.34 -17.42
N THR A 115 -1.06 2.59 -18.35
CA THR A 115 -0.85 3.92 -18.95
C THR A 115 -2.14 4.45 -19.56
N THR A 116 -2.79 3.66 -20.43
CA THR A 116 -4.08 4.03 -21.04
C THR A 116 -5.16 4.29 -19.98
N LEU A 117 -5.24 3.42 -18.96
CA LEU A 117 -6.22 3.56 -17.88
C LEU A 117 -5.97 4.82 -17.02
N ALA A 118 -4.71 5.15 -16.72
CA ALA A 118 -4.33 6.34 -15.97
C ALA A 118 -4.68 7.62 -16.73
N VAL A 119 -4.47 7.65 -18.05
CA VAL A 119 -4.86 8.77 -18.92
C VAL A 119 -6.38 8.93 -18.97
N HIS A 120 -7.12 7.83 -19.07
CA HIS A 120 -8.58 7.88 -19.02
C HIS A 120 -9.12 8.38 -17.68
N LEU A 121 -8.48 7.99 -16.55
CA LEU A 121 -8.85 8.50 -15.22
C LEU A 121 -8.62 10.01 -15.09
N GLN A 122 -7.69 10.57 -15.87
CA GLN A 122 -7.30 11.98 -15.86
C GLN A 122 -7.82 12.70 -17.12
N ASP A 123 -9.06 12.43 -17.52
CA ASP A 123 -9.77 13.12 -18.61
C ASP A 123 -8.99 13.21 -19.94
N GLY A 124 -8.21 12.19 -20.27
CA GLY A 124 -7.48 12.09 -21.53
C GLY A 124 -6.08 12.69 -21.53
N HIS A 125 -5.53 13.07 -20.37
CA HIS A 125 -4.15 13.54 -20.24
C HIS A 125 -3.40 12.86 -19.08
N PHE A 126 -2.07 12.98 -19.02
CA PHE A 126 -1.32 12.58 -17.83
C PHE A 126 -1.58 13.56 -16.67
N ASP A 127 -1.47 13.09 -15.43
CA ASP A 127 -1.53 13.97 -14.26
C ASP A 127 -0.35 14.97 -14.25
N CYS A 128 -0.43 16.00 -13.41
CA CYS A 128 0.64 16.97 -13.21
C CYS A 128 1.97 16.25 -12.93
N PRO A 129 3.08 16.59 -13.63
CA PRO A 129 4.36 15.90 -13.50
C PRO A 129 4.85 15.78 -12.05
N ASP A 130 4.70 16.83 -11.24
CA ASP A 130 5.11 16.85 -9.83
C ASP A 130 4.31 15.89 -8.92
N ARG A 131 3.15 15.39 -9.39
CA ARG A 131 2.33 14.40 -8.68
C ARG A 131 2.58 12.97 -9.13
N LEU A 132 3.35 12.74 -10.18
CA LEU A 132 3.60 11.40 -10.70
C LEU A 132 4.51 10.58 -9.77
N PHE A 133 4.48 9.25 -9.93
CA PHE A 133 5.42 8.36 -9.26
C PHE A 133 6.80 8.53 -9.88
N LEU A 134 7.69 9.27 -9.21
CA LEU A 134 8.99 9.64 -9.76
C LEU A 134 10.18 9.12 -8.96
N SER A 135 9.99 8.70 -7.71
CA SER A 135 11.11 8.35 -6.83
C SER A 135 10.66 7.41 -5.71
N ILE A 136 11.40 6.30 -5.55
CA ILE A 136 11.14 5.34 -4.46
C ILE A 136 11.35 6.00 -3.10
N ALA A 137 12.48 6.70 -2.93
CA ALA A 137 12.86 7.31 -1.67
C ALA A 137 11.88 8.41 -1.23
N ASP A 138 11.43 9.25 -2.17
CA ASP A 138 10.46 10.30 -1.87
C ASP A 138 9.08 9.72 -1.56
N THR A 139 8.68 8.66 -2.26
CA THR A 139 7.42 7.95 -1.99
C THR A 139 7.43 7.37 -0.58
N TYR A 140 8.47 6.61 -0.20
CA TYR A 140 8.58 6.04 1.13
C TYR A 140 8.58 7.13 2.22
N ARG A 141 9.32 8.22 2.01
CA ARG A 141 9.34 9.35 2.95
C ARG A 141 7.97 9.99 3.09
N ASN A 142 7.25 10.20 1.99
CA ASN A 142 5.90 10.76 2.03
C ASN A 142 4.95 9.83 2.78
N CYS A 143 4.96 8.52 2.48
CA CYS A 143 4.10 7.54 3.13
C CYS A 143 4.33 7.38 4.64
N THR A 144 5.49 7.83 5.15
CA THR A 144 5.86 7.74 6.58
C THR A 144 5.80 9.07 7.32
N THR A 145 5.58 10.19 6.62
CA THR A 145 5.60 11.54 7.22
C THR A 145 4.37 12.39 6.93
N ALA A 146 3.67 12.13 5.81
CA ALA A 146 2.45 12.83 5.46
C ALA A 146 1.23 12.22 6.17
N MET A 147 0.27 13.06 6.55
CA MET A 147 -0.95 12.62 7.26
C MET A 147 -2.02 12.02 6.34
N ASN A 148 -1.85 12.17 5.03
CA ASN A 148 -2.79 11.80 3.98
C ASN A 148 -2.16 10.89 2.91
N ASP A 149 -0.93 10.42 3.11
CA ASP A 149 -0.29 9.43 2.26
C ASP A 149 0.19 8.28 3.13
N VAL A 150 -0.46 7.12 3.03
CA VAL A 150 -0.16 5.92 3.82
C VAL A 150 -0.14 4.67 2.94
N LYS A 151 0.23 4.82 1.67
CA LYS A 151 0.25 3.74 0.67
C LYS A 151 1.09 2.56 1.14
N GLU A 152 0.55 1.37 0.99
CA GLU A 152 1.33 0.12 0.97
C GLU A 152 1.68 -0.23 -0.48
N LEU A 153 2.49 -1.27 -0.67
CA LEU A 153 3.00 -1.66 -1.98
C LEU A 153 2.05 -2.59 -2.73
N ILE A 154 2.34 -2.73 -4.03
CA ILE A 154 1.77 -3.74 -4.94
C ILE A 154 2.80 -4.85 -5.22
N PRO A 155 2.38 -6.08 -5.62
CA PRO A 155 3.28 -7.22 -5.80
C PRO A 155 4.44 -6.97 -6.77
N GLU A 156 4.25 -6.09 -7.75
CA GLU A 156 5.22 -5.75 -8.79
C GLU A 156 6.56 -5.26 -8.21
N PHE A 157 6.56 -4.62 -7.04
CA PHE A 157 7.78 -4.23 -6.31
C PHE A 157 8.69 -5.42 -5.92
N TYR A 158 8.21 -6.66 -6.03
CA TYR A 158 8.92 -7.88 -5.66
C TYR A 158 9.14 -8.85 -6.83
N CYS A 159 8.63 -8.53 -8.02
CA CYS A 159 8.68 -9.47 -9.15
C CYS A 159 8.78 -8.85 -10.54
N LEU A 160 8.50 -7.55 -10.72
CA LEU A 160 8.43 -6.92 -12.03
C LEU A 160 9.29 -5.65 -12.07
N PRO A 161 10.43 -5.63 -12.78
CA PRO A 161 11.25 -4.42 -12.88
C PRO A 161 10.71 -3.37 -13.86
N ASP A 162 9.91 -3.79 -14.84
CA ASP A 162 9.57 -2.97 -16.01
C ASP A 162 8.70 -1.75 -15.66
N PHE A 163 7.93 -1.79 -14.57
CA PHE A 163 7.06 -0.65 -14.18
C PHE A 163 7.83 0.60 -13.75
N LEU A 164 9.13 0.47 -13.52
CA LEU A 164 10.02 1.56 -13.12
C LEU A 164 10.64 2.28 -14.32
N VAL A 165 10.49 1.74 -15.54
CA VAL A 165 11.14 2.24 -16.76
C VAL A 165 10.09 2.82 -17.70
N ASN A 166 10.31 4.04 -18.19
CA ASN A 166 9.50 4.65 -19.24
C ASN A 166 9.89 4.10 -20.63
N ALA A 167 9.77 2.78 -20.80
CA ALA A 167 10.20 2.09 -22.01
C ALA A 167 9.39 2.51 -23.26
N ASN A 168 8.15 2.93 -23.06
CA ASN A 168 7.25 3.39 -24.12
C ASN A 168 7.48 4.86 -24.53
N GLY A 169 8.39 5.57 -23.87
CA GLY A 169 8.68 6.97 -24.19
C GLY A 169 7.48 7.90 -23.97
N CYS A 170 6.65 7.62 -22.97
CA CYS A 170 5.51 8.46 -22.62
C CYS A 170 5.99 9.88 -22.28
N ASP A 171 5.30 10.90 -22.81
CA ASP A 171 5.55 12.30 -22.43
C ASP A 171 4.91 12.58 -21.07
N LEU A 172 5.67 12.33 -20.00
CA LEU A 172 5.25 12.54 -18.62
C LEU A 172 5.44 14.00 -18.17
N GLY A 173 5.80 14.90 -19.09
CA GLY A 173 6.01 16.32 -18.84
C GLY A 173 7.27 16.64 -18.04
N VAL A 174 7.34 17.89 -17.56
CA VAL A 174 8.50 18.43 -16.83
C VAL A 174 8.04 18.90 -15.47
N THR A 175 8.70 18.39 -14.43
CA THR A 175 8.47 18.81 -13.04
C THR A 175 9.04 20.19 -12.79
N GLN A 176 8.50 20.89 -11.79
CA GLN A 176 9.00 22.22 -11.42
C GLN A 176 10.44 22.19 -10.88
N SER A 177 10.86 21.08 -10.30
CA SER A 177 12.11 20.99 -9.52
C SER A 177 13.10 19.91 -9.96
N ARG A 178 12.66 18.84 -10.63
CA ARG A 178 13.49 17.67 -10.98
C ARG A 178 13.78 17.55 -12.48
N GLY A 179 13.24 18.46 -13.28
CA GLY A 179 13.33 18.39 -14.73
C GLY A 179 12.35 17.38 -15.35
N PRO A 180 12.66 16.84 -16.54
CA PRO A 180 11.76 15.94 -17.27
C PRO A 180 11.43 14.67 -16.48
N ALA A 181 10.15 14.30 -16.47
CA ALA A 181 9.69 13.04 -15.90
C ALA A 181 9.97 11.89 -16.88
N GLY A 182 10.46 10.76 -16.35
CA GLY A 182 10.80 9.59 -17.13
C GLY A 182 10.84 8.34 -16.25
N ASP A 183 11.96 7.63 -16.26
CA ASP A 183 12.21 6.50 -15.36
C ASP A 183 12.08 6.90 -13.89
N VAL A 184 11.64 5.95 -13.06
CA VAL A 184 11.54 6.13 -11.62
C VAL A 184 12.94 6.19 -11.02
N GLN A 185 13.19 7.21 -10.19
CA GLN A 185 14.45 7.37 -9.47
C GLN A 185 14.60 6.25 -8.43
N LEU A 186 15.63 5.43 -8.65
CA LEU A 186 15.99 4.32 -7.78
C LEU A 186 16.85 4.77 -6.60
N PRO A 187 16.83 4.03 -5.47
CA PRO A 187 17.74 4.27 -4.39
C PRO A 187 19.21 4.01 -4.81
N PRO A 188 20.20 4.68 -4.20
CA PRO A 188 21.60 4.58 -4.65
C PRO A 188 22.16 3.15 -4.63
N TRP A 189 21.74 2.33 -3.66
CA TRP A 189 22.16 0.94 -3.55
C TRP A 189 21.71 0.04 -4.71
N ALA A 190 20.71 0.45 -5.51
CA ALA A 190 20.30 -0.25 -6.72
C ALA A 190 21.21 0.03 -7.92
N LYS A 191 22.14 1.00 -7.80
CA LYS A 191 23.17 1.33 -8.81
C LYS A 191 22.60 1.57 -10.22
N GLY A 192 21.39 2.14 -10.29
CA GLY A 192 20.70 2.42 -11.55
C GLY A 192 20.10 1.18 -12.25
N SER A 193 20.10 0.00 -11.63
CA SER A 193 19.49 -1.20 -12.18
C SER A 193 18.15 -1.50 -11.52
N VAL A 194 17.08 -1.50 -12.32
CA VAL A 194 15.74 -1.92 -11.89
C VAL A 194 15.70 -3.41 -11.52
N GLN A 195 16.52 -4.24 -12.17
CA GLN A 195 16.64 -5.66 -11.84
C GLN A 195 17.29 -5.85 -10.47
N GLU A 196 18.34 -5.09 -10.17
CA GLU A 196 18.99 -5.13 -8.85
C GLU A 196 18.05 -4.61 -7.76
N PHE A 197 17.27 -3.57 -8.05
CA PHE A 197 16.22 -3.08 -7.15
C PHE A 197 15.23 -4.18 -6.78
N ILE A 198 14.60 -4.82 -7.77
CA ILE A 198 13.63 -5.91 -7.55
C ILE A 198 14.28 -7.11 -6.85
N ARG A 199 15.51 -7.49 -7.25
CA ARG A 199 16.24 -8.59 -6.63
C ARG A 199 16.46 -8.36 -5.13
N LEU A 200 16.89 -7.15 -4.75
CA LEU A 200 17.13 -6.79 -3.35
C LEU A 200 15.82 -6.63 -2.57
N HIS A 201 14.78 -6.06 -3.16
CA HIS A 201 13.43 -6.05 -2.55
C HIS A 201 12.93 -7.46 -2.26
N ARG A 202 13.06 -8.38 -3.23
CA ARG A 202 12.65 -9.78 -3.03
C ARG A 202 13.51 -10.47 -1.98
N LEU A 203 14.82 -10.26 -2.00
CA LEU A 203 15.72 -10.82 -0.98
C LEU A 203 15.38 -10.30 0.43
N ALA A 204 15.05 -9.01 0.56
CA ALA A 204 14.62 -8.42 1.83
C ALA A 204 13.29 -9.02 2.31
N LEU A 205 12.29 -9.15 1.43
CA LEU A 205 10.99 -9.75 1.74
C LEU A 205 11.14 -11.20 2.22
N GLU A 206 12.02 -11.98 1.60
CA GLU A 206 12.26 -13.39 1.93
C GLU A 206 13.31 -13.58 3.05
N SER A 207 13.79 -12.50 3.67
CA SER A 207 14.78 -12.56 4.75
C SER A 207 14.22 -13.16 6.04
N GLU A 208 15.11 -13.66 6.90
CA GLU A 208 14.74 -14.10 8.26
C GLU A 208 14.11 -12.98 9.09
N HIS A 209 14.61 -11.75 8.93
CA HIS A 209 14.11 -10.58 9.65
C HIS A 209 12.61 -10.37 9.39
N VAL A 210 12.20 -10.46 8.12
CA VAL A 210 10.81 -10.31 7.69
C VAL A 210 10.01 -11.55 8.04
N SER A 211 10.54 -12.75 7.77
CA SER A 211 9.84 -14.01 8.06
C SER A 211 9.42 -14.12 9.53
N SER A 212 10.26 -13.64 10.47
CA SER A 212 9.94 -13.66 11.89
C SER A 212 9.00 -12.54 12.35
N ARG A 213 8.54 -11.64 11.48
CA ARG A 213 7.73 -10.44 11.82
C ARG A 213 6.53 -10.21 10.91
N LEU A 214 6.47 -10.87 9.75
CA LEU A 214 5.45 -10.64 8.73
C LEU A 214 4.02 -10.89 9.25
N HIS A 215 3.87 -11.83 10.19
CA HIS A 215 2.60 -12.11 10.88
C HIS A 215 2.01 -10.86 11.56
N LEU A 216 2.85 -9.93 12.05
CA LEU A 216 2.41 -8.67 12.67
C LEU A 216 1.77 -7.72 11.65
N TRP A 217 2.33 -7.65 10.43
CA TRP A 217 1.71 -6.87 9.35
C TRP A 217 0.44 -7.53 8.84
N ILE A 218 0.43 -8.86 8.76
CA ILE A 218 -0.78 -9.63 8.41
C ILE A 218 -1.89 -9.34 9.43
N ASP A 219 -1.57 -9.19 10.72
CA ASP A 219 -2.55 -8.82 11.74
C ASP A 219 -3.18 -7.44 11.51
N LEU A 220 -2.44 -6.48 10.97
CA LEU A 220 -2.95 -5.14 10.60
C LEU A 220 -3.87 -5.20 9.38
N VAL A 221 -3.49 -5.94 8.34
CA VAL A 221 -4.16 -5.89 7.03
C VAL A 221 -5.26 -6.93 6.88
N PHE A 222 -5.07 -8.15 7.40
CA PHE A 222 -6.00 -9.27 7.26
C PHE A 222 -6.45 -9.88 8.59
N GLY A 223 -5.82 -9.51 9.71
CA GLY A 223 -6.04 -10.16 11.00
C GLY A 223 -6.77 -9.31 12.02
N TYR A 224 -6.51 -9.60 13.30
CA TYR A 224 -7.35 -9.10 14.39
C TYR A 224 -7.15 -7.60 14.69
N ARG A 225 -6.05 -6.99 14.23
CA ARG A 225 -5.75 -5.55 14.37
C ARG A 225 -6.31 -4.72 13.20
N GLN A 226 -7.10 -5.31 12.31
CA GLN A 226 -7.76 -4.58 11.22
C GLN A 226 -8.94 -3.72 11.73
N ARG A 227 -9.64 -4.16 12.79
CA ARG A 227 -10.87 -3.51 13.31
C ARG A 227 -10.95 -3.54 14.83
N GLY A 228 -11.80 -2.68 15.39
CA GLY A 228 -12.13 -2.65 16.82
C GLY A 228 -10.98 -2.12 17.70
N PRO A 229 -11.02 -2.38 19.03
CA PRO A 229 -10.06 -1.81 19.97
C PRO A 229 -8.59 -2.13 19.64
N ALA A 230 -8.33 -3.31 19.07
CA ALA A 230 -6.99 -3.70 18.64
C ALA A 230 -6.46 -2.86 17.47
N ALA A 231 -7.34 -2.39 16.58
CA ALA A 231 -6.98 -1.45 15.52
C ALA A 231 -6.73 -0.05 16.07
N GLU A 232 -7.51 0.39 17.06
CA GLU A 232 -7.30 1.68 17.73
C GLU A 232 -5.95 1.73 18.44
N GLU A 233 -5.62 0.69 19.21
CA GLU A 233 -4.32 0.57 19.90
C GLU A 233 -3.14 0.60 18.91
N ALA A 234 -3.29 -0.07 17.76
CA ALA A 234 -2.29 -0.15 16.71
C ALA A 234 -2.25 1.07 15.78
N THR A 235 -3.07 2.11 16.02
CA THR A 235 -3.19 3.29 15.14
C THR A 235 -3.62 2.92 13.71
N ASN A 236 -4.49 1.92 13.55
CA ASN A 236 -4.79 1.27 12.27
C ASN A 236 -6.28 1.39 11.87
N VAL A 237 -6.90 2.53 12.18
CA VAL A 237 -8.33 2.77 11.88
C VAL A 237 -8.45 3.66 10.64
N PHE A 238 -9.04 3.14 9.58
CA PHE A 238 -9.31 3.85 8.33
C PHE A 238 -10.70 4.48 8.34
N TYR A 239 -10.98 5.31 7.34
CA TYR A 239 -12.31 5.89 7.17
C TYR A 239 -13.38 4.80 7.09
N PHE A 240 -14.51 4.99 7.78
CA PHE A 240 -15.47 3.91 8.02
C PHE A 240 -16.02 3.27 6.74
N LEU A 241 -16.21 4.05 5.67
CA LEU A 241 -16.69 3.56 4.36
C LEU A 241 -15.72 2.59 3.66
N THR A 242 -14.47 2.52 4.10
CA THR A 242 -13.48 1.59 3.53
C THR A 242 -13.72 0.14 3.98
N TYR A 243 -14.49 -0.07 5.06
CA TYR A 243 -14.73 -1.39 5.63
C TYR A 243 -15.96 -2.06 5.01
N GLU A 244 -15.83 -3.37 4.69
CA GLU A 244 -16.97 -4.23 4.37
C GLU A 244 -18.06 -4.09 5.46
N ASP A 245 -19.33 -4.06 5.02
CA ASP A 245 -20.55 -3.89 5.81
C ASP A 245 -20.82 -2.48 6.38
N ALA A 246 -20.01 -1.46 6.04
CA ALA A 246 -20.21 -0.09 6.53
C ALA A 246 -21.47 0.59 5.96
N VAL A 247 -21.87 0.24 4.73
CA VAL A 247 -23.07 0.78 4.07
C VAL A 247 -23.82 -0.35 3.36
N ASP A 248 -25.12 -0.45 3.62
CA ASP A 248 -26.02 -1.28 2.83
C ASP A 248 -26.41 -0.52 1.55
N ILE A 249 -25.62 -0.72 0.49
CA ILE A 249 -25.83 -0.07 -0.81
C ILE A 249 -27.18 -0.50 -1.41
N ASP A 250 -27.63 -1.73 -1.15
CA ASP A 250 -28.87 -2.26 -1.70
C ASP A 250 -30.11 -1.68 -1.00
N ALA A 251 -29.97 -1.16 0.21
CA ALA A 251 -31.01 -0.38 0.88
C ALA A 251 -31.19 1.02 0.26
N ILE A 252 -30.22 1.55 -0.50
CA ILE A 252 -30.29 2.88 -1.12
C ILE A 252 -31.23 2.84 -2.35
N GLN A 253 -32.43 3.40 -2.18
CA GLN A 253 -33.47 3.42 -3.22
C GLN A 253 -33.21 4.46 -4.33
N ASP A 254 -32.53 5.57 -4.02
CA ASP A 254 -32.21 6.60 -5.00
C ASP A 254 -31.01 6.16 -5.87
N PRO A 255 -31.19 5.98 -7.20
CA PRO A 255 -30.12 5.57 -8.08
C PRO A 255 -28.95 6.55 -8.15
N VAL A 256 -29.18 7.86 -7.91
CA VAL A 256 -28.11 8.86 -7.93
C VAL A 256 -27.27 8.76 -6.66
N ALA A 257 -27.92 8.75 -5.49
CA ALA A 257 -27.24 8.50 -4.21
C ALA A 257 -26.47 7.17 -4.20
N ARG A 258 -27.07 6.11 -4.76
CA ARG A 258 -26.42 4.79 -4.87
C ARG A 258 -25.12 4.88 -5.69
N ARG A 259 -25.18 5.45 -6.90
CA ARG A 259 -23.99 5.62 -7.75
C ARG A 259 -22.92 6.50 -7.10
N SER A 260 -23.34 7.55 -6.41
CA SER A 260 -22.42 8.43 -5.67
C SER A 260 -21.68 7.68 -4.57
N MET A 261 -22.39 6.84 -3.81
CA MET A 261 -21.80 6.00 -2.78
C MET A 261 -20.87 4.93 -3.36
N GLU A 262 -21.29 4.25 -4.44
CA GLU A 262 -20.46 3.27 -5.15
C GLU A 262 -19.15 3.89 -5.67
N ALA A 263 -19.22 5.08 -6.27
CA ALA A 263 -18.04 5.81 -6.72
C ALA A 263 -17.13 6.20 -5.54
N GLN A 264 -17.71 6.68 -4.44
CA GLN A 264 -16.94 7.02 -3.25
C GLN A 264 -16.20 5.81 -2.66
N ILE A 265 -16.85 4.64 -2.60
CA ILE A 265 -16.22 3.40 -2.12
C ILE A 265 -15.12 2.93 -3.08
N ALA A 266 -15.34 3.03 -4.39
CA ALA A 266 -14.35 2.66 -5.39
C ALA A 266 -13.08 3.55 -5.34
N ASP A 267 -13.26 4.85 -5.13
CA ASP A 267 -12.17 5.83 -5.23
C ASP A 267 -11.37 5.99 -3.93
N TYR A 268 -12.02 5.89 -2.76
CA TYR A 268 -11.38 6.10 -1.46
C TYR A 268 -10.63 4.87 -0.93
N GLY A 269 -10.80 3.72 -1.57
CA GLY A 269 -10.16 2.46 -1.22
C GLY A 269 -11.02 1.57 -0.35
N GLN A 270 -10.81 0.27 -0.52
CA GLN A 270 -11.53 -0.76 0.20
C GLN A 270 -10.53 -1.51 1.07
N THR A 271 -10.88 -1.83 2.32
CA THR A 271 -10.09 -2.67 3.24
C THR A 271 -10.34 -4.16 2.90
N PRO A 272 -9.32 -5.03 2.84
CA PRO A 272 -9.52 -6.45 2.51
C PRO A 272 -10.42 -7.13 3.53
N ARG A 273 -11.11 -8.20 3.12
CA ARG A 273 -11.91 -8.98 4.06
C ARG A 273 -11.05 -9.54 5.20
N GLN A 274 -11.51 -9.37 6.44
CA GLN A 274 -10.81 -9.90 7.60
C GLN A 274 -10.76 -11.43 7.56
N LEU A 275 -9.55 -11.98 7.57
CA LEU A 275 -9.30 -13.42 7.49
C LEU A 275 -9.16 -14.08 8.86
N PHE A 276 -8.61 -13.35 9.84
CA PHE A 276 -8.28 -13.88 11.16
C PHE A 276 -8.78 -12.95 12.27
N ARG A 277 -9.26 -13.53 13.38
CA ARG A 277 -9.77 -12.81 14.56
C ARG A 277 -8.89 -13.02 15.80
N ALA A 278 -7.82 -13.78 15.67
CA ALA A 278 -6.81 -14.02 16.67
C ALA A 278 -5.43 -13.66 16.09
N PRO A 279 -4.39 -13.45 16.92
CA PRO A 279 -3.04 -13.20 16.46
C PRO A 279 -2.59 -14.24 15.43
N HIS A 280 -2.01 -13.76 14.34
CA HIS A 280 -1.49 -14.65 13.30
C HIS A 280 -0.28 -15.44 13.85
N PRO A 281 -0.21 -16.77 13.60
CA PRO A 281 0.89 -17.61 14.06
C PRO A 281 2.24 -17.27 13.41
#